data_AF-A0A8S9J679-F1
#
_entry.id   AF-A0A8S9J679-F1
#
_cell.length_a   1.000
_cell.length_b   1.000
_cell.length_c   1.000
_cell.angle_alpha   90.00
_cell.angle_beta   90.00
_cell.angle_gamma   90.00
#
_symmetry.space_group_name_H-M   'P 1'
#
loop_
_entity.id
_entity.type
_entity.pdbx_description
1 polymer ?
#
loop_
_entity_poly.entity_id
_entity_poly.type
_entity_poly.pdbx_seq_one_letter_code
_entity_poly.pdbx_strand_id
1 'polypeptide(L)'
;MHHFKKPSVFYHCTSKKKDMGWHRSVPSTEYHWSFKVPKFGNGVMIHKCEFRSRLGTANIEIDTLSTTAILCDGHICEYAVRRNGIYFIGYELYYPFGVFIELSRPVEKLVEPWTPWSPQQLKALHRSKDYHH
;
A
#
# COMPACT_ATOMS: atom_id res chain seq x y z
N MET A 1 -7.77 -3.49 -29.95
CA MET A 1 -7.12 -3.22 -28.65
C MET A 1 -8.17 -3.36 -27.55
N HIS A 2 -8.09 -4.41 -26.72
CA HIS A 2 -9.09 -4.61 -25.67
C HIS A 2 -9.00 -3.50 -24.62
N HIS A 3 -10.07 -2.73 -24.46
CA HIS A 3 -10.26 -1.78 -23.37
C HIS A 3 -10.33 -2.54 -22.03
N PHE A 4 -9.18 -2.92 -21.48
CA PHE A 4 -9.11 -3.40 -20.10
C PHE A 4 -9.53 -2.25 -19.19
N LYS A 5 -10.78 -2.30 -18.69
CA LYS A 5 -11.28 -1.36 -17.69
C LYS A 5 -10.26 -1.31 -16.54
N LYS A 6 -9.71 -0.13 -16.28
CA LYS A 6 -8.74 0.10 -15.20
C LYS A 6 -9.32 -0.44 -13.89
N PRO A 7 -8.59 -1.25 -13.11
CA PRO A 7 -9.13 -1.83 -11.90
C PRO A 7 -9.32 -0.74 -10.83
N SER A 8 -10.50 -0.70 -10.21
CA SER A 8 -10.67 0.03 -8.94
C SER A 8 -10.16 -0.82 -7.79
N VAL A 9 -9.54 -0.18 -6.81
CA VAL A 9 -9.01 -0.82 -5.61
C VAL A 9 -9.94 -0.50 -4.46
N PHE A 10 -10.40 -1.52 -3.75
CA PHE A 10 -11.06 -1.38 -2.47
C PHE A 10 -10.00 -1.57 -1.40
N TYR A 11 -9.96 -0.68 -0.41
CA TYR A 11 -9.01 -0.79 0.67
C TYR A 11 -9.64 -0.49 2.01
N HIS A 12 -9.14 -1.15 3.04
CA HIS A 12 -9.54 -0.98 4.43
C HIS A 12 -8.28 -0.86 5.26
N CYS A 13 -8.21 0.13 6.14
CA CYS A 13 -7.05 0.37 6.98
C CYS A 13 -7.45 0.53 8.44
N THR A 14 -6.67 -0.07 9.33
CA THR A 14 -6.81 0.06 10.77
C THR A 14 -5.52 0.63 11.35
N SER A 15 -5.62 1.66 12.18
CA SER A 15 -4.46 2.28 12.84
C SER A 15 -4.74 2.55 14.32
N LYS A 16 -3.84 2.15 15.23
CA LYS A 16 -4.00 2.34 16.69
C LYS A 16 -5.39 1.98 17.21
N LYS A 17 -5.95 0.86 16.74
CA LYS A 17 -7.32 0.37 17.06
C LYS A 17 -8.48 1.23 16.53
N LYS A 18 -8.20 2.26 15.73
CA LYS A 18 -9.20 3.01 14.96
C LYS A 18 -9.35 2.37 13.59
N ASP A 19 -10.55 1.90 13.31
CA ASP A 19 -10.97 1.45 11.99
C ASP A 19 -11.29 2.68 11.12
N MET A 20 -10.66 2.77 9.94
CA MET A 20 -10.92 3.84 8.97
C MET A 20 -12.05 3.50 7.98
N GLY A 21 -12.56 2.28 8.02
CA GLY A 21 -13.61 1.79 7.13
C GLY A 21 -13.10 1.39 5.75
N TRP A 22 -14.02 0.88 4.93
CA TRP A 22 -13.77 0.51 3.54
C TRP A 22 -13.88 1.73 2.63
N HIS A 23 -12.87 1.91 1.79
CA HIS A 23 -12.79 2.97 0.79
C HIS A 23 -12.62 2.36 -0.59
N ARG A 24 -13.03 3.10 -1.61
CA ARG A 24 -12.90 2.69 -3.01
C ARG A 24 -12.16 3.76 -3.80
N SER A 25 -11.09 3.36 -4.47
CA SER A 25 -10.35 4.22 -5.37
C SER A 25 -11.14 4.48 -6.67
N VAL A 26 -10.86 5.62 -7.30
CA VAL A 26 -11.25 5.84 -8.70
C VAL A 26 -10.54 4.81 -9.59
N PRO A 27 -11.19 4.27 -10.63
CA PRO A 27 -10.55 3.38 -11.60
C PRO A 27 -9.33 4.04 -12.26
N SER A 28 -8.13 3.61 -11.86
CA SER A 28 -6.86 4.18 -12.32
C SER A 28 -5.83 3.07 -12.58
N THR A 29 -4.76 3.42 -13.29
CA THR A 29 -3.57 2.56 -13.42
C THR A 29 -2.73 2.57 -12.17
N GLU A 30 -2.83 3.65 -11.39
CA GLU A 30 -2.08 3.88 -10.16
C GLU A 30 -2.96 4.61 -9.15
N TYR A 31 -2.86 4.18 -7.89
CA TYR A 31 -3.58 4.79 -6.78
C TYR A 31 -2.61 5.06 -5.64
N HIS A 32 -2.53 6.31 -5.20
CA HIS A 32 -1.63 6.75 -4.15
C HIS A 32 -2.39 6.90 -2.84
N TRP A 33 -1.78 6.47 -1.74
CA TRP A 33 -2.21 6.83 -0.39
C TRP A 33 -0.99 7.08 0.48
N SER A 34 -1.21 7.81 1.57
CA SER A 34 -0.13 8.17 2.48
C SER A 34 -0.52 8.04 3.94
N PHE A 35 0.48 7.71 4.76
CA PHE A 35 0.36 7.67 6.21
C PHE A 35 1.23 8.73 6.85
N LYS A 36 0.70 9.37 7.89
CA LYS A 36 1.45 10.34 8.68
C LYS A 36 2.29 9.60 9.72
N VAL A 37 3.58 9.88 9.72
CA VAL A 37 4.53 9.40 10.71
C VAL A 37 4.41 10.27 11.98
N PRO A 38 4.45 9.68 13.18
CA PRO A 38 4.54 10.46 14.42
C PRO A 38 5.78 11.37 14.43
N LYS A 39 5.59 12.67 14.70
CA LYS A 39 6.69 13.65 14.67
C LYS A 39 7.72 13.46 15.80
N PHE A 40 7.29 12.99 16.98
CA PHE A 40 8.13 12.86 18.17
C PHE A 40 7.69 11.69 19.06
N GLY A 41 8.65 11.06 19.76
CA GLY A 41 8.45 10.00 20.75
C GLY A 41 8.78 8.58 20.28
N ASN A 42 8.70 7.62 21.21
CA ASN A 42 8.95 6.18 20.99
C ASN A 42 7.68 5.42 20.55
N GLY A 43 6.63 6.14 20.20
CA GLY A 43 5.34 5.54 19.87
C GLY A 43 5.36 4.91 18.48
N VAL A 44 5.27 3.59 18.41
CA VAL A 44 5.03 2.86 17.17
C VAL A 44 3.59 3.09 16.71
N MET A 45 3.40 3.50 15.47
CA MET A 45 2.08 3.58 14.85
C MET A 45 2.00 2.52 13.76
N ILE A 46 1.29 1.44 14.08
CA ILE A 46 1.04 0.30 13.20
C ILE A 46 -0.22 0.60 12.38
N HIS A 47 -0.09 0.52 11.06
CA HIS A 47 -1.19 0.59 10.10
C HIS A 47 -1.32 -0.77 9.41
N LYS A 48 -2.45 -1.45 9.61
CA LYS A 48 -2.77 -2.68 8.90
C LYS A 48 -3.76 -2.34 7.81
N CYS A 49 -3.39 -2.61 6.56
CA CYS A 49 -4.24 -2.30 5.42
C CYS A 49 -4.48 -3.53 4.54
N GLU A 50 -5.75 -3.76 4.24
CA GLU A 50 -6.22 -4.78 3.32
C GLU A 50 -6.61 -4.13 2.00
N PHE A 51 -6.06 -4.62 0.90
CA PHE A 51 -6.38 -4.20 -0.46
C PHE A 51 -7.06 -5.34 -1.21
N ARG A 52 -8.11 -5.00 -1.94
CA ARG A 52 -8.91 -5.91 -2.77
C ARG A 52 -9.14 -5.28 -4.12
N SER A 53 -8.77 -5.99 -5.17
CA SER A 53 -8.93 -5.56 -6.56
C SER A 53 -9.38 -6.74 -7.42
N ARG A 54 -9.72 -6.50 -8.67
CA ARG A 54 -9.94 -7.59 -9.64
C ARG A 54 -8.68 -8.41 -9.88
N LEU A 55 -7.51 -7.84 -9.61
CA LEU A 55 -6.21 -8.48 -9.78
C LEU A 55 -5.89 -9.48 -8.65
N GLY A 56 -6.46 -9.28 -7.46
CA GLY A 56 -6.11 -10.07 -6.29
C GLY A 56 -6.41 -9.33 -4.99
N THR A 57 -5.80 -9.84 -3.93
CA THR A 57 -5.75 -9.24 -2.60
C THR A 57 -4.30 -8.95 -2.21
N ALA A 58 -4.06 -7.90 -1.45
CA ALA A 58 -2.75 -7.62 -0.87
C ALA A 58 -2.94 -7.04 0.53
N ASN A 59 -2.21 -7.56 1.51
CA ASN A 59 -2.30 -7.08 2.88
C ASN A 59 -0.92 -6.56 3.28
N ILE A 60 -0.87 -5.33 3.76
CA ILE A 60 0.37 -4.72 4.21
C ILE A 60 0.23 -4.29 5.66
N GLU A 61 1.31 -4.46 6.41
CA GLU A 61 1.48 -3.90 7.74
C GLU A 61 2.60 -2.87 7.68
N ILE A 62 2.28 -1.64 8.04
CA ILE A 62 3.20 -0.52 7.99
C ILE A 62 3.42 -0.04 9.42
N ASP A 63 4.65 -0.23 9.88
CA ASP A 63 5.10 0.25 11.17
C ASP A 63 5.80 1.60 10.98
N THR A 64 5.16 2.67 11.42
CA THR A 64 5.76 4.00 11.41
C THR A 64 6.30 4.39 12.78
N LEU A 65 7.55 4.83 12.79
CA LEU A 65 8.31 5.29 13.96
C LEU A 65 8.85 6.69 13.67
N SER A 66 9.24 7.46 14.69
CA SER A 66 9.89 8.75 14.46
C SER A 66 11.15 8.64 13.59
N THR A 67 11.88 7.53 13.69
CA THR A 67 13.07 7.22 12.87
C THR A 67 12.75 6.87 11.42
N THR A 68 11.55 6.35 11.11
CA THR A 68 11.16 6.07 9.71
C THR A 68 10.85 7.34 8.93
N ALA A 69 10.80 8.51 9.58
CA ALA A 69 10.60 9.80 8.90
C ALA A 69 11.75 10.16 7.94
N ILE A 70 12.94 9.56 8.08
CA ILE A 70 14.03 9.75 7.09
C ILE A 70 13.82 8.91 5.82
N LEU A 71 13.13 7.78 5.95
CA LEU A 71 12.79 6.89 4.84
C LEU A 71 11.55 7.39 4.10
N CYS A 72 10.70 8.11 4.79
CA CYS A 72 9.54 8.77 4.21
C CYS A 72 9.96 10.19 3.77
N ASP A 73 9.21 10.83 2.87
CA ASP A 73 9.52 12.21 2.45
C ASP A 73 9.16 13.19 3.59
N GLY A 74 9.99 13.19 4.62
CA GLY A 74 9.69 13.71 5.94
C GLY A 74 8.67 12.85 6.70
N HIS A 75 7.58 13.45 7.17
CA HIS A 75 6.61 12.75 8.04
C HIS A 75 5.44 12.10 7.28
N ILE A 76 5.59 11.87 5.98
CA ILE A 76 4.54 11.31 5.12
C ILE A 76 5.13 10.13 4.35
N CYS A 77 4.69 8.92 4.67
CA CYS A 77 5.06 7.72 3.93
C CYS A 77 4.05 7.50 2.82
N GLU A 78 4.52 7.48 1.57
CA GLU A 78 3.68 7.34 0.40
C GLU A 78 3.75 5.93 -0.17
N TYR A 79 2.60 5.45 -0.65
CA TYR A 79 2.45 4.13 -1.25
C TYR A 79 1.59 4.21 -2.49
N ALA A 80 1.91 3.38 -3.48
CA ALA A 80 1.18 3.27 -4.73
C ALA A 80 0.69 1.84 -4.98
N VAL A 81 -0.60 1.67 -5.27
CA VAL A 81 -1.15 0.42 -5.80
C VAL A 81 -0.96 0.47 -7.30
N ARG A 82 -0.25 -0.53 -7.83
CA ARG A 82 -0.07 -0.75 -9.26
C ARG A 82 -0.55 -2.14 -9.65
N ARG A 83 -0.44 -2.48 -10.94
CA ARG A 83 -0.89 -3.79 -11.47
C ARG A 83 -0.15 -4.99 -10.86
N ASN A 84 1.10 -4.80 -10.42
CA ASN A 84 1.92 -5.88 -9.90
C ASN A 84 1.79 -6.06 -8.38
N GLY A 85 1.35 -5.01 -7.68
CA GLY A 85 1.19 -5.02 -6.23
C GLY A 85 1.28 -3.63 -5.65
N ILE A 86 1.72 -3.56 -4.40
CA ILE A 86 1.84 -2.36 -3.60
C ILE A 86 3.30 -1.90 -3.58
N TYR A 87 3.51 -0.63 -3.91
CA TYR A 87 4.82 0.00 -3.93
C TYR A 87 4.93 0.98 -2.77
N PHE A 88 6.09 1.02 -2.12
CA PHE A 88 6.51 2.11 -1.24
C PHE A 88 7.27 3.13 -2.06
N ILE A 89 6.95 4.41 -1.88
CA ILE A 89 7.60 5.54 -2.52
C ILE A 89 8.23 6.38 -1.39
N GLY A 90 9.56 6.48 -1.42
CA GLY A 90 10.30 7.20 -0.39
C GLY A 90 11.79 7.08 -0.60
N TYR A 91 12.53 6.86 0.47
CA TYR A 91 13.97 6.81 0.51
C TYR A 91 14.46 5.49 1.10
N GLU A 92 15.62 5.06 0.61
CA GLU A 92 16.40 3.97 1.20
C GLU A 92 17.77 4.49 1.63
N LEU A 93 18.21 4.05 2.80
CA LEU A 93 19.56 4.32 3.31
C LEU A 93 20.55 3.36 2.64
N TYR A 94 21.66 3.90 2.18
CA TYR A 94 22.73 3.14 1.56
C TYR A 94 24.09 3.69 1.98
N TYR A 95 25.10 2.81 1.95
CA TYR A 95 26.47 3.09 2.35
C TYR A 95 27.37 3.01 1.12
N PRO A 96 27.54 4.10 0.36
CA PRO A 96 28.50 4.09 -0.72
C PRO A 96 29.90 3.90 -0.11
N PHE A 97 30.63 2.90 -0.60
CA PHE A 97 32.03 2.61 -0.24
C PHE A 97 32.27 1.94 1.13
N GLY A 98 31.24 1.42 1.82
CA GLY A 98 31.42 0.63 3.04
C GLY A 98 31.98 1.42 4.23
N VAL A 99 31.84 2.75 4.22
CA VAL A 99 32.29 3.68 5.28
C VAL A 99 31.09 4.25 6.03
N PHE A 100 31.32 4.79 7.24
CA PHE A 100 30.33 5.33 8.21
C PHE A 100 29.49 6.55 7.74
N ILE A 101 29.37 6.80 6.44
CA ILE A 101 28.53 7.88 5.89
C ILE A 101 27.26 7.24 5.31
N GLU A 102 26.16 7.44 6.03
CA GLU A 102 24.84 6.98 5.61
C GLU A 102 24.19 8.03 4.70
N LEU A 103 23.88 7.65 3.46
CA LEU A 103 23.18 8.51 2.50
C LEU A 103 21.78 7.96 2.21
N SER A 104 20.84 8.84 1.90
CA SER A 104 19.49 8.49 1.45
C SER A 104 19.37 8.68 -0.06
N ARG A 105 18.77 7.72 -0.77
CA ARG A 105 18.39 7.86 -2.18
C ARG A 105 16.90 7.60 -2.38
N PRO A 106 16.23 8.30 -3.32
CA PRO A 106 14.83 8.02 -3.62
C PRO A 106 14.68 6.62 -4.21
N VAL A 107 13.60 5.93 -3.83
CA VAL A 107 13.32 4.56 -4.28
C VAL A 107 11.82 4.33 -4.39
N GLU A 108 11.46 3.50 -5.37
CA GLU A 108 10.14 2.86 -5.45
C GLU A 108 10.31 1.36 -5.32
N LYS A 109 9.82 0.76 -4.23
CA LYS A 109 9.99 -0.67 -3.96
C LYS A 109 8.66 -1.39 -3.90
N LEU A 110 8.58 -2.53 -4.58
CA LEU A 110 7.45 -3.45 -4.39
C LEU A 110 7.53 -4.01 -2.97
N VAL A 111 6.54 -3.65 -2.15
CA VAL A 111 6.40 -4.11 -0.76
C VAL A 111 5.66 -5.44 -0.73
N GLU A 112 4.53 -5.50 -1.45
CA GLU A 112 3.66 -6.67 -1.42
C GLU A 112 3.07 -6.92 -2.82
N PRO A 113 3.34 -8.07 -3.46
CA PRO A 113 2.71 -8.43 -4.72
C PRO A 113 1.23 -8.76 -4.53
N TRP A 114 0.45 -8.72 -5.61
CA TRP A 114 -0.93 -9.21 -5.54
C TRP A 114 -0.96 -10.72 -5.31
N THR A 115 -1.67 -11.14 -4.26
CA THR A 115 -2.09 -12.53 -4.10
C THR A 115 -3.30 -12.78 -5.00
N PRO A 116 -3.23 -13.71 -5.97
CA PRO A 116 -4.34 -13.98 -6.86
C PRO A 116 -5.52 -14.59 -6.09
N TRP A 117 -6.74 -14.25 -6.52
CA TRP A 117 -7.95 -14.85 -5.96
C TRP A 117 -8.01 -16.35 -6.23
N SER A 118 -8.49 -17.12 -5.24
CA SER A 118 -8.78 -18.53 -5.47
C SER A 118 -9.96 -18.70 -6.47
N PRO A 119 -10.03 -19.81 -7.22
CA PRO A 119 -11.14 -20.06 -8.14
C PRO A 119 -12.52 -20.00 -7.47
N GLN A 120 -12.62 -20.39 -6.20
CA GLN A 120 -13.86 -20.30 -5.43
C GLN A 120 -14.23 -18.86 -5.09
N GLN A 121 -13.24 -18.04 -4.72
CA GLN A 121 -13.44 -16.61 -4.44
C GLN A 121 -13.83 -15.85 -5.72
N LEU A 122 -13.23 -16.17 -6.87
CA LEU A 122 -13.62 -15.60 -8.15
C LEU A 122 -15.07 -15.94 -8.52
N LYS A 123 -15.51 -17.18 -8.28
CA LYS A 123 -16.91 -17.59 -8.48
C LYS A 123 -17.87 -16.82 -7.58
N ALA A 124 -17.51 -16.59 -6.32
CA ALA A 124 -18.31 -15.79 -5.39
C ALA A 124 -18.37 -14.31 -5.80
N LEU A 125 -17.25 -13.73 -6.22
CA LEU A 125 -17.15 -12.35 -6.71
C LEU A 125 -17.98 -12.12 -7.99
N HIS A 126 -17.98 -13.08 -8.90
CA HIS A 126 -18.80 -12.99 -10.11
C HIS A 126 -20.29 -13.13 -9.79
N ARG A 127 -20.67 -14.09 -8.93
CA ARG A 127 -22.07 -14.24 -8.50
C ARG A 127 -22.62 -12.98 -7.84
N SER A 128 -21.88 -12.32 -6.95
CA SER A 128 -22.39 -11.10 -6.31
C SER A 128 -22.63 -9.95 -7.29
N LYS A 129 -21.94 -9.96 -8.44
CA LYS A 129 -22.10 -8.95 -9.48
C LYS A 129 -23.39 -9.12 -10.27
N ASP A 130 -23.84 -10.37 -10.43
CA ASP A 130 -25.07 -10.72 -11.13
C ASP A 130 -26.34 -10.38 -10.33
N TYR A 131 -26.24 -10.29 -8.99
CA TYR A 131 -27.36 -9.93 -8.10
C TYR A 131 -27.58 -8.42 -7.92
N HIS A 132 -26.70 -7.57 -8.43
CA HIS A 132 -26.82 -6.10 -8.35
C HIS A 132 -27.26 -5.46 -9.67
N HIS A 133 -27.89 -6.23 -10.56
CA HIS A 133 -28.51 -5.75 -11.79
C HIS A 133 -30.04 -5.85 -11.72
#